data_AF-A0A2E1MV22-F1
#
_entry.id   AF-A0A2E1MV22-F1
#
_cell.length_a   1.000
_cell.length_b   1.000
_cell.length_c   1.000
_cell.angle_alpha   90.00
_cell.angle_beta   90.00
_cell.angle_gamma   90.00
#
_symmetry.space_group_name_H-M   'P 1'
#
loop_
_entity.id
_entity.type
_entity.pdbx_description
1 polymer ?
#
loop_
_entity_poly.entity_id
_entity_poly.type
_entity_poly.pdbx_seq_one_letter_code
_entity_poly.pdbx_strand_id
1 'polypeptide(L)'
;MMSFDDYKVADINLAEWGRKEIAIAETEMPGLISLRQEYKSELPLKGANIVGCLHMTVQTAVLIETLIELGATIRWSSCNIFSTQDHAAAAIAAKNIPVFAWKGETDEEYDWCLEKTVQGPDGWKPNMILDDGGDLTQLIHKKYPEILENIKGLSEETTTGVLRLYEMEKDGSLGVPAINVNDSVTKSKFDNLYGCRESLVDG
;
A
#
# COMPACT_ATOMS: atom_id res chain seq x y z
N MET A 1 26.89 4.25 10.58
CA MET A 1 25.73 3.58 9.95
C MET A 1 25.45 4.33 8.67
N MET A 2 25.35 3.65 7.53
CA MET A 2 24.86 4.29 6.30
C MET A 2 23.44 4.81 6.57
N SER A 3 23.13 6.05 6.20
CA SER A 3 21.77 6.56 6.26
C SER A 3 20.90 5.77 5.29
N PHE A 4 19.71 5.37 5.74
CA PHE A 4 18.69 4.84 4.84
C PHE A 4 18.08 6.04 4.12
N ASP A 5 18.32 6.17 2.82
CA ASP A 5 17.89 7.34 2.03
C ASP A 5 16.83 6.99 0.97
N ASP A 6 16.28 5.76 1.02
CA ASP A 6 15.30 5.24 0.06
C ASP A 6 13.86 5.49 0.53
N TYR A 7 13.56 6.76 0.81
CA TYR A 7 12.22 7.24 1.16
C TYR A 7 12.08 8.72 0.79
N LYS A 8 10.85 9.22 0.69
CA LYS A 8 10.54 10.66 0.64
C LYS A 8 9.21 10.92 1.33
N VAL A 9 9.27 11.65 2.43
CA VAL A 9 8.12 12.05 3.26
C VAL A 9 8.23 13.53 3.60
N ALA A 10 7.14 14.16 4.07
CA ALA A 10 7.14 15.58 4.39
C ALA A 10 8.15 15.96 5.49
N ASP A 11 8.13 15.24 6.62
CA ASP A 11 9.00 15.49 7.76
C ASP A 11 9.25 14.20 8.56
N ILE A 12 10.49 13.71 8.55
CA ILE A 12 10.89 12.49 9.27
C ILE A 12 10.82 12.65 10.80
N ASN A 13 10.82 13.89 11.32
CA ASN A 13 10.76 14.15 12.76
C ASN A 13 9.38 13.82 13.37
N LEU A 14 8.36 13.62 12.53
CA LEU A 14 7.02 13.21 12.97
C LEU A 14 6.94 11.72 13.34
N ALA A 15 8.01 10.94 13.14
CA ALA A 15 8.01 9.50 13.32
C ALA A 15 7.60 9.03 14.74
N GLU A 16 8.02 9.75 15.79
CA GLU A 16 7.66 9.38 17.17
C GLU A 16 6.16 9.56 17.43
N TRP A 17 5.57 10.63 16.89
CA TRP A 17 4.12 10.85 16.98
C TRP A 17 3.37 9.77 16.20
N GLY A 18 3.77 9.51 14.95
CA GLY A 18 3.13 8.46 14.16
C GLY A 18 3.24 7.09 14.81
N ARG A 19 4.33 6.80 15.52
CA ARG A 19 4.46 5.55 16.28
C ARG A 19 3.44 5.43 17.42
N LYS A 20 3.15 6.53 18.11
CA LYS A 20 2.12 6.55 19.17
C LYS A 20 0.74 6.30 18.59
N GLU A 21 0.40 6.91 17.45
CA GLU A 21 -0.90 6.68 16.80
C GLU A 21 -1.04 5.28 16.22
N ILE A 22 0.03 4.74 15.61
CA ILE A 22 0.04 3.36 15.13
C ILE A 22 -0.20 2.38 16.29
N ALA A 23 0.43 2.59 17.45
CA ALA A 23 0.20 1.73 18.61
C ALA A 23 -1.25 1.78 19.12
N ILE A 24 -1.94 2.92 18.98
CA ILE A 24 -3.37 3.03 19.28
C ILE A 24 -4.19 2.31 18.20
N ALA A 25 -3.88 2.51 16.92
CA ALA A 25 -4.60 1.86 15.84
C ALA A 25 -4.48 0.33 15.89
N GLU A 26 -3.36 -0.22 16.34
CA GLU A 26 -3.21 -1.67 16.56
C GLU A 26 -4.27 -2.22 17.54
N THR A 27 -4.71 -1.44 18.54
CA THR A 27 -5.77 -1.89 19.47
C THR A 27 -7.16 -1.92 18.82
N GLU A 28 -7.35 -1.12 17.77
CA GLU A 28 -8.61 -1.03 17.00
C GLU A 28 -8.61 -1.89 15.73
N MET A 29 -7.52 -2.62 15.44
CA MET A 29 -7.38 -3.46 14.25
C MET A 29 -7.16 -4.95 14.60
N PRO A 30 -8.05 -5.58 15.39
CA PRO A 30 -7.85 -6.93 15.92
C PRO A 30 -7.70 -7.99 14.82
N GLY A 31 -8.27 -7.77 13.63
CA GLY A 31 -8.12 -8.68 12.48
C GLY A 31 -6.66 -8.79 12.02
N LEU A 32 -5.99 -7.66 11.79
CA LEU A 32 -4.57 -7.64 11.40
C LEU A 32 -3.67 -8.19 12.52
N ILE A 33 -3.97 -7.82 13.78
CA ILE A 33 -3.20 -8.32 14.92
C ILE A 33 -3.34 -9.84 15.07
N SER A 34 -4.53 -10.38 14.85
CA SER A 34 -4.75 -11.84 14.89
C SER A 34 -3.96 -12.55 13.79
N LEU A 35 -3.93 -12.00 12.56
CA LEU A 35 -3.12 -12.55 11.47
C LEU A 35 -1.62 -12.56 11.79
N ARG A 36 -1.11 -11.49 12.40
CA ARG A 36 0.28 -11.46 12.88
C ARG A 36 0.51 -12.59 13.89
N GLN A 37 -0.35 -12.71 14.90
CA GLN A 37 -0.19 -13.73 15.95
C GLN A 37 -0.25 -15.16 15.41
N GLU A 38 -1.17 -15.41 14.48
CA GLU A 38 -1.38 -16.72 13.87
C GLU A 38 -0.20 -17.12 12.97
N TYR A 39 0.25 -16.23 12.08
CA TYR A 39 1.16 -16.59 10.99
C TYR A 39 2.62 -16.11 11.16
N LYS A 40 2.95 -15.36 12.21
CA LYS A 40 4.33 -14.85 12.43
C LYS A 40 5.40 -15.93 12.43
N SER A 41 5.08 -17.13 12.91
CA SER A 41 6.03 -18.24 12.93
C SER A 41 6.19 -18.93 11.57
N GLU A 42 5.18 -18.81 10.70
CA GLU A 42 5.15 -19.44 9.38
C GLU A 42 5.79 -18.57 8.30
N LEU A 43 5.78 -17.24 8.49
CA LEU A 43 6.28 -16.24 7.54
C LEU A 43 5.76 -16.51 6.11
N PRO A 44 4.43 -16.56 5.90
CA PRO A 44 3.85 -16.98 4.62
C PRO A 44 4.19 -16.03 3.46
N LEU A 45 4.57 -14.79 3.75
CA LEU A 45 4.98 -13.80 2.76
C LEU A 45 6.50 -13.74 2.57
N LYS A 46 7.26 -14.68 3.12
CA LYS A 46 8.71 -14.75 2.93
C LYS A 46 9.05 -14.82 1.44
N GLY A 47 9.81 -13.82 0.97
CA GLY A 47 10.20 -13.67 -0.43
C GLY A 47 9.17 -12.96 -1.31
N ALA A 48 8.06 -12.48 -0.74
CA ALA A 48 7.19 -11.52 -1.39
C ALA A 48 7.86 -10.14 -1.40
N ASN A 49 7.86 -9.52 -2.56
CA ASN A 49 8.31 -8.15 -2.82
C ASN A 49 7.08 -7.37 -3.26
N ILE A 50 6.43 -6.71 -2.30
CA ILE A 50 5.13 -6.09 -2.48
C ILE A 50 5.33 -4.60 -2.80
N VAL A 51 4.73 -4.13 -3.89
CA VAL A 51 4.50 -2.70 -4.11
C VAL A 51 3.08 -2.36 -3.69
N GLY A 52 2.94 -1.35 -2.85
CA GLY A 52 1.65 -0.87 -2.36
C GLY A 52 1.33 0.54 -2.85
N CYS A 53 0.09 0.73 -3.29
CA CYS A 53 -0.49 2.03 -3.63
C CYS A 53 -1.87 2.13 -2.98
N LEU A 54 -1.88 2.63 -1.75
CA LEU A 54 -3.04 2.81 -0.87
C LEU A 54 -2.83 4.12 -0.11
N HIS A 55 -3.91 4.76 0.36
CA HIS A 55 -3.79 5.95 1.21
C HIS A 55 -2.76 5.73 2.34
N MET A 56 -1.73 6.57 2.42
CA MET A 56 -0.65 6.41 3.41
C MET A 56 -1.07 6.98 4.78
N THR A 57 -1.92 6.23 5.49
CA THR A 57 -2.49 6.57 6.79
C THR A 57 -1.91 5.74 7.93
N VAL A 58 -2.31 6.03 9.17
CA VAL A 58 -2.02 5.20 10.35
C VAL A 58 -2.55 3.77 10.18
N GLN A 59 -3.74 3.59 9.60
CA GLN A 59 -4.31 2.25 9.36
C GLN A 59 -3.49 1.47 8.34
N THR A 60 -3.07 2.12 7.26
CA THR A 60 -2.18 1.53 6.25
C THR A 60 -0.80 1.22 6.84
N ALA A 61 -0.29 2.02 7.77
CA ALA A 61 0.93 1.70 8.49
C ALA A 61 0.82 0.39 9.28
N VAL A 62 -0.33 0.09 9.93
CA VAL A 62 -0.58 -1.21 10.58
C VAL A 62 -0.62 -2.35 9.55
N LEU A 63 -1.20 -2.12 8.37
CA LEU A 63 -1.18 -3.09 7.27
C LEU A 63 0.26 -3.39 6.78
N ILE A 64 1.05 -2.36 6.48
CA ILE A 64 2.45 -2.49 6.05
C ILE A 64 3.25 -3.29 7.07
N GLU A 65 3.12 -2.97 8.35
CA GLU A 65 3.84 -3.67 9.42
C GLU A 65 3.38 -5.13 9.57
N THR A 66 2.11 -5.41 9.32
CA THR A 66 1.59 -6.79 9.28
C THR A 66 2.25 -7.58 8.16
N LEU A 67 2.28 -7.05 6.95
CA LEU A 67 2.87 -7.71 5.78
C LEU A 67 4.37 -8.00 6.00
N ILE A 68 5.11 -7.05 6.59
CA ILE A 68 6.53 -7.23 6.94
C ILE A 68 6.71 -8.29 8.04
N GLU A 69 5.89 -8.26 9.08
CA GLU A 69 5.95 -9.25 10.17
C GLU A 69 5.64 -10.67 9.66
N LEU A 70 4.86 -10.79 8.59
CA LEU A 70 4.58 -12.03 7.89
C LEU A 70 5.63 -12.41 6.83
N GLY A 71 6.71 -11.63 6.69
CA GLY A 71 7.91 -11.98 5.91
C GLY A 71 8.09 -11.24 4.58
N ALA A 72 7.22 -10.28 4.23
CA ALA A 72 7.35 -9.53 2.99
C ALA A 72 8.46 -8.46 3.05
N THR A 73 8.98 -8.09 1.89
CA THR A 73 9.66 -6.80 1.68
C THR A 73 8.73 -5.88 0.90
N ILE A 74 8.73 -4.59 1.23
CA ILE A 74 7.67 -3.67 0.80
C ILE A 74 8.26 -2.35 0.33
N ARG A 75 7.62 -1.75 -0.68
CA ARG A 75 7.76 -0.34 -1.07
C ARG A 75 6.37 0.26 -1.20
N TRP A 76 6.18 1.52 -0.83
CA TRP A 76 4.84 2.12 -0.74
C TRP A 76 4.77 3.55 -1.25
N SER A 77 3.65 3.88 -1.89
CA SER A 77 3.20 5.24 -2.21
C SER A 77 1.73 5.41 -1.87
N SER A 78 1.29 6.66 -1.76
CA SER A 78 -0.14 6.96 -1.60
C SER A 78 -0.88 6.86 -2.94
N CYS A 79 -2.18 6.54 -2.93
CA CYS A 79 -3.06 6.57 -4.11
C CYS A 79 -3.84 7.90 -4.24
N ASN A 80 -3.58 8.87 -3.36
CA ASN A 80 -4.19 10.19 -3.44
C ASN A 80 -3.33 11.27 -2.79
N ILE A 81 -3.15 12.38 -3.52
CA ILE A 81 -2.29 13.52 -3.20
C ILE A 81 -2.58 14.20 -1.85
N PHE A 82 -3.78 14.04 -1.28
CA PHE A 82 -4.17 14.66 0.00
C PHE A 82 -4.43 13.66 1.12
N SER A 83 -4.34 12.36 0.84
CA SER A 83 -4.74 11.33 1.81
C SER A 83 -3.66 10.97 2.82
N THR A 84 -2.39 11.26 2.51
CA THR A 84 -1.27 10.92 3.38
C THR A 84 -1.40 11.60 4.75
N GLN A 85 -1.19 10.82 5.81
CA GLN A 85 -0.94 11.32 7.15
C GLN A 85 0.58 11.32 7.37
N ASP A 86 1.20 12.50 7.34
CA ASP A 86 2.66 12.62 7.28
C ASP A 86 3.39 11.97 8.46
N HIS A 87 2.78 11.96 9.65
CA HIS A 87 3.34 11.27 10.80
C HIS A 87 3.36 9.74 10.62
N ALA A 88 2.35 9.16 9.95
CA ALA A 88 2.30 7.73 9.65
C ALA A 88 3.38 7.37 8.61
N ALA A 89 3.50 8.16 7.54
CA ALA A 89 4.54 8.00 6.53
C ALA A 89 5.95 8.09 7.17
N ALA A 90 6.18 9.09 8.03
CA ALA A 90 7.43 9.25 8.76
C ALA A 90 7.73 8.07 9.69
N ALA A 91 6.73 7.55 10.40
CA ALA A 91 6.90 6.41 11.31
C ALA A 91 7.24 5.11 10.59
N ILE A 92 6.79 4.93 9.35
CA ILE A 92 7.17 3.79 8.50
C ILE A 92 8.57 4.01 7.91
N ALA A 93 8.85 5.19 7.37
CA ALA A 93 10.17 5.54 6.83
C ALA A 93 11.30 5.41 7.89
N ALA A 94 11.05 5.82 9.13
CA ALA A 94 11.99 5.71 10.25
C ALA A 94 12.33 4.25 10.64
N LYS A 95 11.55 3.27 10.17
CA LYS A 95 11.85 1.83 10.31
C LYS A 95 12.64 1.27 9.11
N ASN A 96 13.20 2.14 8.27
CA ASN A 96 13.90 1.80 7.04
C ASN A 96 13.01 1.07 6.01
N ILE A 97 11.73 1.45 5.95
CA ILE A 97 10.77 0.92 4.98
C ILE A 97 10.57 1.99 3.89
N PRO A 98 10.77 1.67 2.60
CA PRO A 98 10.60 2.64 1.52
C PRO A 98 9.16 3.15 1.41
N VAL A 99 8.99 4.45 1.66
CA VAL A 99 7.72 5.18 1.51
C VAL A 99 7.98 6.47 0.75
N PHE A 100 7.20 6.69 -0.30
CA PHE A 100 7.19 7.89 -1.13
C PHE A 100 5.79 8.48 -1.06
N ALA A 101 5.55 9.30 -0.05
CA ALA A 101 4.23 9.87 0.20
C ALA A 101 4.32 11.09 1.12
N TRP A 102 3.62 12.17 0.77
CA TRP A 102 3.32 13.30 1.65
C TRP A 102 1.96 13.90 1.36
N LYS A 103 1.40 14.64 2.31
CA LYS A 103 0.15 15.36 2.10
C LYS A 103 0.40 16.61 1.24
N GLY A 104 -0.43 16.80 0.22
CA GLY A 104 -0.34 17.96 -0.67
C GLY A 104 0.67 17.79 -1.80
N GLU A 105 0.84 16.57 -2.29
CA GLU A 105 1.58 16.29 -3.53
C GLU A 105 0.96 17.06 -4.71
N THR A 106 1.81 17.48 -5.64
CA THR A 106 1.38 17.81 -7.02
C THR A 106 1.18 16.53 -7.83
N ASP A 107 0.47 16.63 -8.96
CA ASP A 107 0.28 15.47 -9.87
C ASP A 107 1.63 14.89 -10.37
N GLU A 108 2.62 15.75 -10.65
CA GLU A 108 3.97 15.30 -11.05
C GLU A 108 4.69 14.55 -9.94
N GLU A 109 4.50 14.98 -8.69
CA GLU A 109 5.09 14.31 -7.52
C GLU A 109 4.39 12.98 -7.23
N TYR A 110 3.08 12.91 -7.41
CA TYR A 110 2.29 11.67 -7.30
C TYR A 110 2.80 10.61 -8.28
N ASP A 111 2.91 10.96 -9.57
CA ASP A 111 3.44 10.07 -10.60
C ASP A 111 4.89 9.64 -10.27
N TRP A 112 5.70 10.58 -9.78
CA TRP A 112 7.06 10.27 -9.33
C TRP A 112 7.08 9.28 -8.16
N CYS A 113 6.17 9.42 -7.18
CA CYS A 113 6.04 8.51 -6.05
C CYS A 113 5.67 7.09 -6.52
N LEU A 114 4.72 6.95 -7.44
CA LEU A 114 4.36 5.65 -8.02
C LEU A 114 5.56 4.98 -8.71
N GLU A 115 6.33 5.74 -9.49
CA GLU A 115 7.52 5.21 -10.16
C GLU A 115 8.62 4.79 -9.17
N LYS A 116 8.82 5.55 -8.10
CA LYS A 116 9.76 5.21 -7.03
C LYS A 116 9.36 3.98 -6.24
N THR A 117 8.06 3.75 -6.08
CA THR A 117 7.54 2.52 -5.48
C THR A 117 7.91 1.29 -6.32
N VAL A 118 7.81 1.36 -7.65
CA VAL A 118 8.14 0.24 -8.56
C VAL A 118 9.65 -0.05 -8.61
N GLN A 119 10.49 0.98 -8.54
CA GLN A 119 11.94 0.87 -8.72
C GLN A 119 12.66 0.73 -7.37
N GLY A 120 13.09 -0.48 -7.02
CA GLY A 120 13.90 -0.73 -5.82
C GLY A 120 15.42 -0.76 -6.07
N PRO A 121 16.25 -0.51 -5.04
CA PRO A 121 17.71 -0.58 -5.15
C PRO A 121 18.20 -2.04 -5.32
N ASP A 122 19.46 -2.20 -5.73
CA ASP A 122 20.18 -3.49 -5.75
C ASP A 122 19.47 -4.63 -6.49
N GLY A 123 18.72 -4.29 -7.54
CA GLY A 123 18.00 -5.27 -8.36
C GLY A 123 16.72 -5.78 -7.71
N TRP A 124 16.22 -5.13 -6.65
CA TRP A 124 14.91 -5.42 -6.08
C TRP A 124 13.83 -5.21 -7.13
N LYS A 125 12.98 -6.23 -7.30
CA LYS A 125 11.86 -6.22 -8.24
C LYS A 125 10.59 -6.69 -7.54
N PRO A 126 9.44 -6.04 -7.78
CA PRO A 126 8.19 -6.48 -7.21
C PRO A 126 7.76 -7.83 -7.80
N ASN A 127 7.08 -8.63 -7.00
CA ASN A 127 6.42 -9.87 -7.41
C ASN A 127 4.95 -9.96 -6.95
N MET A 128 4.44 -8.91 -6.31
CA MET A 128 3.06 -8.76 -5.86
C MET A 128 2.67 -7.28 -5.91
N ILE A 129 1.41 -6.98 -6.19
CA ILE A 129 0.85 -5.62 -6.19
C ILE A 129 -0.31 -5.56 -5.19
N LEU A 130 -0.36 -4.49 -4.41
CA LEU A 130 -1.50 -4.15 -3.55
C LEU A 130 -1.94 -2.73 -3.93
N ASP A 131 -3.12 -2.59 -4.53
CA ASP A 131 -3.53 -1.36 -5.21
C ASP A 131 -4.90 -0.88 -4.72
N ASP A 132 -5.11 0.42 -4.84
CA ASP A 132 -6.36 1.11 -4.58
C ASP A 132 -6.60 2.14 -5.67
N GLY A 133 -7.62 1.87 -6.48
CA GLY A 133 -8.02 2.70 -7.61
C GLY A 133 -7.38 2.28 -8.92
N GLY A 134 -6.35 1.44 -8.92
CA GLY A 134 -5.75 0.84 -10.12
C GLY A 134 -4.67 1.67 -10.82
N ASP A 135 -4.18 2.75 -10.22
CA ASP A 135 -3.17 3.63 -10.85
C ASP A 135 -1.80 2.95 -10.92
N LEU A 136 -1.38 2.26 -9.86
CA LEU A 136 -0.12 1.50 -9.85
C LEU A 136 -0.18 0.33 -10.84
N THR A 137 -1.32 -0.36 -10.89
CA THR A 137 -1.59 -1.43 -11.85
C THR A 137 -1.46 -0.90 -13.28
N GLN A 138 -2.08 0.23 -13.60
CA GLN A 138 -1.97 0.83 -14.93
C GLN A 138 -0.55 1.27 -15.27
N LEU A 139 0.17 1.89 -14.31
CA LEU A 139 1.56 2.30 -14.49
C LEU A 139 2.42 1.09 -14.87
N ILE A 140 2.32 -0.03 -14.14
CA ILE A 140 3.10 -1.23 -14.41
C ILE A 140 2.73 -1.81 -15.78
N HIS A 141 1.44 -1.94 -16.11
CA HIS A 141 1.02 -2.48 -17.41
C HIS A 141 1.47 -1.63 -18.61
N LYS A 142 1.50 -0.30 -18.45
CA LYS A 142 1.82 0.62 -19.55
C LYS A 142 3.32 0.92 -19.67
N LYS A 143 4.01 1.13 -18.55
CA LYS A 143 5.39 1.64 -18.51
C LYS A 143 6.42 0.56 -18.19
N TYR A 144 6.04 -0.49 -17.47
CA TYR A 144 6.94 -1.56 -17.03
C TYR A 144 6.38 -2.97 -17.32
N PRO A 145 5.89 -3.25 -18.54
CA PRO A 145 5.25 -4.52 -18.85
C PRO A 145 6.19 -5.72 -18.63
N GLU A 146 7.50 -5.53 -18.74
CA GLU A 146 8.52 -6.56 -18.47
C GLU A 146 8.55 -7.04 -17.01
N ILE A 147 8.07 -6.21 -16.07
CA ILE A 147 8.01 -6.59 -14.65
C ILE A 147 6.85 -7.56 -14.39
N LEU A 148 5.78 -7.52 -15.21
CA LEU A 148 4.62 -8.39 -15.05
C LEU A 148 4.97 -9.88 -15.08
N GLU A 149 6.02 -10.28 -15.80
CA GLU A 149 6.52 -11.67 -15.83
C GLU A 149 6.88 -12.21 -14.44
N ASN A 150 7.25 -11.32 -13.50
CA ASN A 150 7.61 -11.67 -12.13
C ASN A 150 6.46 -11.46 -11.13
N ILE A 151 5.38 -10.79 -11.52
CA ILE A 151 4.25 -10.48 -10.65
C ILE A 151 3.32 -11.68 -10.60
N LYS A 152 3.11 -12.23 -9.40
CA LYS A 152 2.26 -13.41 -9.16
C LYS A 152 0.78 -13.07 -9.11
N GLY A 153 0.46 -11.81 -8.82
CA GLY A 153 -0.90 -11.30 -8.81
C GLY A 153 -1.01 -9.95 -8.13
N LEU A 154 -2.22 -9.40 -8.17
CA LEU A 154 -2.57 -8.14 -7.53
C LEU A 154 -3.84 -8.28 -6.68
N SER A 155 -3.99 -7.43 -5.67
CA SER A 155 -5.24 -7.27 -4.91
C SER A 155 -5.69 -5.82 -4.94
N GLU A 156 -6.96 -5.59 -5.26
CA GLU A 156 -7.52 -4.25 -5.49
C GLU A 156 -8.64 -3.92 -4.49
N GLU A 157 -8.49 -2.77 -3.84
CA GLU A 157 -9.29 -2.34 -2.69
C GLU A 157 -10.63 -1.69 -3.07
N THR A 158 -10.71 -0.95 -4.17
CA THR A 158 -11.89 -0.11 -4.45
C THR A 158 -12.69 -0.51 -5.67
N THR A 159 -13.98 -0.17 -5.66
CA THR A 159 -14.92 -0.41 -6.76
C THR A 159 -14.39 0.14 -8.10
N THR A 160 -13.73 1.30 -8.09
CA THR A 160 -13.20 1.93 -9.30
C THR A 160 -12.03 1.14 -9.87
N GLY A 161 -11.08 0.70 -9.04
CA GLY A 161 -9.97 -0.13 -9.49
C GLY A 161 -10.47 -1.48 -9.99
N VAL A 162 -11.43 -2.10 -9.30
CA VAL A 162 -12.06 -3.37 -9.75
C VAL A 162 -12.74 -3.21 -11.11
N LEU A 163 -13.44 -2.11 -11.37
CA LEU A 163 -14.03 -1.85 -12.69
C LEU A 163 -12.97 -1.80 -13.79
N ARG A 164 -11.84 -1.11 -13.53
CA ARG A 164 -10.70 -1.05 -14.46
C ARG A 164 -10.12 -2.45 -14.71
N LEU A 165 -10.02 -3.29 -13.68
CA LEU A 165 -9.54 -4.67 -13.82
C LEU A 165 -10.47 -5.52 -14.70
N TYR A 166 -11.80 -5.40 -14.55
CA TYR A 166 -12.76 -6.09 -15.42
C TYR A 166 -12.71 -5.59 -16.86
N GLU A 167 -12.47 -4.29 -17.08
CA GLU A 167 -12.25 -3.73 -18.42
C GLU A 167 -11.00 -4.35 -19.08
N MET A 168 -9.90 -4.40 -18.33
CA MET A 168 -8.64 -5.01 -18.77
C MET A 168 -8.74 -6.54 -18.97
N GLU A 169 -9.54 -7.23 -18.17
CA GLU A 169 -9.81 -8.67 -18.37
C GLU A 169 -10.60 -8.88 -19.67
N LYS A 170 -11.65 -8.08 -19.88
CA LYS A 170 -12.54 -8.20 -21.05
C LYS A 170 -11.83 -7.87 -22.37
N ASP A 171 -10.90 -6.93 -22.37
CA ASP A 171 -10.11 -6.58 -23.56
C ASP A 171 -8.83 -7.43 -23.73
N GLY A 172 -8.50 -8.28 -22.76
CA GLY A 172 -7.34 -9.17 -22.76
C GLY A 172 -6.01 -8.50 -22.44
N SER A 173 -6.03 -7.27 -21.90
CA SER A 173 -4.82 -6.52 -21.51
C SER A 173 -4.36 -6.77 -20.07
N LEU A 174 -5.18 -7.42 -19.22
CA LEU A 174 -4.80 -7.78 -17.86
C LEU A 174 -3.69 -8.85 -17.86
N GLY A 175 -2.48 -8.47 -17.43
CA GLY A 175 -1.29 -9.31 -17.53
C GLY A 175 -1.08 -10.29 -16.38
N VAL A 176 -1.79 -10.13 -15.26
CA VAL A 176 -1.62 -10.94 -14.04
C VAL A 176 -2.95 -11.23 -13.35
N PRO A 177 -3.05 -12.33 -12.57
CA PRO A 177 -4.25 -12.60 -11.78
C PRO A 177 -4.57 -11.47 -10.80
N ALA A 178 -5.86 -11.17 -10.62
CA ALA A 178 -6.32 -10.13 -9.70
C ALA A 178 -7.35 -10.68 -8.70
N ILE A 179 -7.24 -10.22 -7.45
CA ILE A 179 -8.24 -10.45 -6.40
C ILE A 179 -9.00 -9.15 -6.16
N ASN A 180 -10.32 -9.20 -6.39
CA ASN A 180 -11.25 -8.15 -6.00
C ASN A 180 -11.49 -8.22 -4.49
N VAL A 181 -10.80 -7.36 -3.72
CA VAL A 181 -10.97 -7.27 -2.27
C VAL A 181 -12.26 -6.52 -1.95
N ASN A 182 -12.58 -5.49 -2.74
CA ASN A 182 -13.74 -4.63 -2.55
C ASN A 182 -15.05 -5.41 -2.33
N ASP A 183 -15.31 -6.45 -3.13
CA ASP A 183 -16.57 -7.19 -3.12
C ASP A 183 -16.64 -8.27 -2.03
N SER A 184 -15.60 -8.41 -1.22
CA SER A 184 -15.74 -9.12 0.05
C SER A 184 -16.83 -8.44 0.88
N VAL A 185 -17.73 -9.23 1.46
CA VAL A 185 -18.86 -8.68 2.25
C VAL A 185 -18.35 -7.82 3.40
N THR A 186 -17.27 -8.26 4.06
CA THR A 186 -16.60 -7.55 5.16
C THR A 186 -15.86 -6.29 4.71
N LYS A 187 -15.75 -6.03 3.41
CA LYS A 187 -15.22 -4.79 2.83
C LYS A 187 -16.38 -3.92 2.36
N SER A 188 -17.03 -4.27 1.24
CA SER A 188 -18.10 -3.48 0.62
C SER A 188 -19.27 -3.10 1.54
N LYS A 189 -19.65 -3.96 2.51
CA LYS A 189 -20.78 -3.69 3.41
C LYS A 189 -20.37 -3.07 4.74
N PHE A 190 -19.08 -2.92 5.00
CA PHE A 190 -18.56 -2.32 6.22
C PHE A 190 -17.79 -1.04 5.92
N ASP A 191 -16.66 -1.15 5.24
CA ASP A 191 -15.79 -0.02 4.90
C ASP A 191 -16.56 1.05 4.12
N ASN A 192 -17.08 0.69 2.93
CA ASN A 192 -17.71 1.66 2.04
C ASN A 192 -18.99 2.30 2.65
N LEU A 193 -19.65 1.61 3.61
CA LEU A 193 -20.91 2.06 4.20
C LEU A 193 -20.68 2.78 5.53
N TYR A 194 -20.07 2.11 6.50
CA TYR A 194 -19.90 2.61 7.86
C TYR A 194 -18.65 3.49 7.99
N GLY A 195 -17.59 3.21 7.23
CA GLY A 195 -16.43 4.09 7.13
C GLY A 195 -16.83 5.47 6.63
N CYS A 196 -17.49 5.53 5.46
CA CYS A 196 -18.03 6.78 4.92
C CYS A 196 -19.04 7.48 5.84
N ARG A 197 -19.86 6.73 6.58
CA ARG A 197 -20.84 7.32 7.51
C ARG A 197 -20.16 8.17 8.59
N GLU A 198 -18.96 7.81 8.99
CA GLU A 198 -18.18 8.51 10.03
C GLU A 198 -17.23 9.53 9.42
N SER A 199 -16.47 9.16 8.39
CA SER A 199 -15.46 10.05 7.79
C SER A 199 -16.04 11.18 6.94
N LEU A 200 -17.23 11.01 6.34
CA LEU A 200 -17.86 12.06 5.54
C LEU A 200 -18.23 13.29 6.36
N VAL A 201 -18.60 13.11 7.63
CA VAL A 201 -18.96 14.24 8.52
C VAL A 201 -17.74 14.86 9.22
N ASP A 202 -16.61 14.17 9.20
CA ASP A 202 -15.35 14.63 9.82
C ASP A 202 -14.50 15.50 8.88
N GLY A 203 -14.55 15.25 7.56
CA GLY A 203 -13.81 15.99 6.52
C GLY A 203 -14.42 17.32 6.12
#